data_AF-A0A3D5V0L6-F1
#
_entry.id   AF-A0A3D5V0L6-F1
#
_cell.length_a   1.000
_cell.length_b   1.000
_cell.length_c   1.000
_cell.angle_alpha   90.00
_cell.angle_beta   90.00
_cell.angle_gamma   90.00
#
_symmetry.space_group_name_H-M   'P 1'
#
loop_
_entity.id
_entity.type
_entity.pdbx_description
1 polymer ?
#
loop_
_entity_poly.entity_id
_entity_poly.type
_entity_poly.pdbx_seq_one_letter_code
_entity_poly.pdbx_strand_id
1 'polypeptide(L)'
;MLAGPLQAQETPATGMESESATTAPLSDETSGMVEDGALTQDASEDGFDMTTPDAEAELALPHDLSPWGMFMQADIVVKVVMIGLIFASFVTWTIWFAKRMEISGARRRAKAAFQTLASASSLDEASTSLAKSKGPVTLLAGAATQEVQASGDNPEKEGVKERIAWRFQRIEANAAREIGAGTGVLATIGATAPFVGLFGTVWGI
;
A
#
# COMPACT_ATOMS: atom_id res chain seq x y z
N MET A 1 -4.72 42.95 45.42
CA MET A 1 -3.46 43.70 45.45
C MET A 1 -2.35 42.77 44.99
N LEU A 2 -1.41 43.18 44.15
CA LEU A 2 -1.25 44.45 43.41
C LEU A 2 -0.36 44.18 42.18
N ALA A 3 -0.39 45.13 41.23
CA ALA A 3 0.46 45.36 40.06
C ALA A 3 1.74 44.49 39.86
N GLY A 4 2.15 44.21 38.62
CA GLY A 4 1.65 44.74 37.36
C GLY A 4 2.58 44.45 36.17
N PRO A 5 2.25 44.94 34.97
CA PRO A 5 2.94 44.63 33.71
C PRO A 5 4.08 45.62 33.43
N LEU A 6 4.74 45.48 32.27
CA LEU A 6 5.29 46.49 31.32
C LEU A 6 5.97 45.65 30.20
N GLN A 7 5.59 45.69 28.91
CA GLN A 7 5.81 46.75 27.90
C GLN A 7 7.31 47.08 27.66
N ALA A 8 7.79 47.38 26.45
CA ALA A 8 7.28 47.27 25.08
C ALA A 8 8.44 47.63 24.10
N GLN A 9 8.28 47.33 22.79
CA GLN A 9 8.92 47.97 21.61
C GLN A 9 8.28 47.30 20.36
N GLU A 10 7.69 47.92 19.33
CA GLU A 10 7.69 49.30 18.79
C GLU A 10 9.10 49.87 18.49
N THR A 11 9.46 50.44 17.33
CA THR A 11 8.85 50.72 16.00
C THR A 11 10.03 50.99 15.01
N PRO A 12 9.93 51.37 13.70
CA PRO A 12 8.80 51.88 12.90
C PRO A 12 8.63 51.17 11.52
N ALA A 13 8.62 51.91 10.41
CA ALA A 13 8.40 51.51 9.01
C ALA A 13 9.43 52.14 8.04
N THR A 14 9.39 51.82 6.73
CA THR A 14 9.42 52.80 5.59
C THR A 14 9.49 52.13 4.21
N GLY A 15 8.64 52.59 3.28
CA GLY A 15 8.90 52.65 1.81
C GLY A 15 8.67 51.36 0.99
N MET A 16 8.29 51.44 -0.29
CA MET A 16 7.98 52.61 -1.13
C MET A 16 7.10 52.20 -2.33
N GLU A 17 6.40 53.15 -2.95
CA GLU A 17 5.60 52.91 -4.17
C GLU A 17 6.45 52.52 -5.40
N SER A 18 5.84 51.83 -6.38
CA SER A 18 5.95 52.22 -7.80
C SER A 18 4.91 51.53 -8.69
N GLU A 19 4.70 52.12 -9.86
CA GLU A 19 3.48 52.07 -10.69
C GLU A 19 3.85 51.79 -12.16
N SER A 20 3.10 50.92 -12.84
CA SER A 20 2.85 50.85 -14.31
C SER A 20 2.09 49.54 -14.60
N ALA A 21 0.83 49.51 -15.06
CA ALA A 21 0.26 50.07 -16.29
C ALA A 21 0.75 49.37 -17.57
N THR A 22 -0.12 48.58 -18.23
CA THR A 22 -0.60 48.85 -19.61
C THR A 22 -1.53 47.73 -20.14
N THR A 23 -2.59 48.19 -20.79
CA THR A 23 -3.70 47.48 -21.45
C THR A 23 -3.31 46.64 -22.68
N ALA A 24 -3.99 45.52 -22.92
CA ALA A 24 -4.21 44.96 -24.26
C ALA A 24 -5.52 44.14 -24.31
N PRO A 25 -6.48 44.44 -25.22
CA PRO A 25 -7.75 43.71 -25.34
C PRO A 25 -7.90 42.93 -26.67
N LEU A 26 -9.09 42.34 -26.84
CA LEU A 26 -9.72 41.85 -28.08
C LEU A 26 -9.37 40.45 -28.60
N SER A 27 -10.36 39.58 -28.44
CA SER A 27 -10.76 38.57 -29.43
C SER A 27 -11.31 39.23 -30.70
N ASP A 28 -11.05 38.65 -31.87
CA ASP A 28 -12.14 38.28 -32.80
C ASP A 28 -11.67 37.35 -33.94
N GLU A 29 -12.62 36.59 -34.49
CA GLU A 29 -12.72 36.03 -35.86
C GLU A 29 -11.54 35.22 -36.51
N THR A 30 -11.76 34.26 -37.42
CA THR A 30 -13.03 33.67 -37.93
C THR A 30 -12.80 32.23 -38.40
N SER A 31 -13.86 31.41 -38.37
CA SER A 31 -13.88 30.06 -38.93
C SER A 31 -14.28 30.10 -40.41
N GLY A 32 -13.43 29.60 -41.31
CA GLY A 32 -13.65 29.56 -42.76
C GLY A 32 -13.61 28.13 -43.30
N MET A 33 -14.77 27.59 -43.62
CA MET A 33 -14.97 26.29 -44.28
C MET A 33 -15.10 26.47 -45.81
N VAL A 34 -14.98 25.36 -46.54
CA VAL A 34 -15.50 25.05 -47.89
C VAL A 34 -14.43 24.87 -48.99
N GLU A 35 -14.65 23.79 -49.75
CA GLU A 35 -13.84 23.24 -50.83
C GLU A 35 -14.06 23.92 -52.20
N ASP A 36 -13.32 23.39 -53.18
CA ASP A 36 -13.64 23.26 -54.61
C ASP A 36 -13.09 24.34 -55.56
N GLY A 37 -12.61 23.88 -56.73
CA GLY A 37 -11.88 24.69 -57.70
C GLY A 37 -10.72 23.96 -58.39
N ALA A 38 -11.01 22.90 -59.14
CA ALA A 38 -10.03 22.31 -60.07
C ALA A 38 -9.74 23.25 -61.26
N LEU A 39 -8.51 23.21 -61.82
CA LEU A 39 -8.24 22.90 -63.25
C LEU A 39 -6.76 23.07 -63.66
N THR A 40 -6.34 22.21 -64.60
CA THR A 40 -5.25 22.35 -65.61
C THR A 40 -3.82 22.66 -65.18
N GLN A 41 -3.04 21.58 -65.04
CA GLN A 41 -1.84 21.27 -65.84
C GLN A 41 -1.34 22.36 -66.81
N ASP A 42 -0.07 22.76 -66.63
CA ASP A 42 0.85 23.05 -67.73
C ASP A 42 2.15 22.27 -67.51
N ALA A 43 2.83 21.92 -68.59
CA ALA A 43 4.02 21.07 -68.58
C ALA A 43 5.22 21.81 -69.17
N SER A 44 6.31 21.85 -68.42
CA SER A 44 7.63 22.13 -68.98
C SER A 44 8.62 21.11 -68.43
N GLU A 45 9.14 20.30 -69.35
CA GLU A 45 10.20 19.33 -69.09
C GLU A 45 11.51 20.09 -68.90
N ASP A 46 12.18 19.87 -67.77
CA ASP A 46 13.63 20.03 -67.68
C ASP A 46 14.19 18.81 -66.95
N GLY A 47 14.92 17.99 -67.69
CA GLY A 47 15.47 16.75 -67.18
C GLY A 47 16.63 17.02 -66.23
N PHE A 48 16.43 16.82 -64.93
CA PHE A 48 17.54 16.66 -64.00
C PHE A 48 17.78 15.17 -63.71
N ASP A 49 19.04 14.78 -63.83
CA ASP A 49 19.48 13.38 -63.85
C ASP A 49 19.25 12.67 -62.51
N MET A 50 19.12 11.35 -62.59
CA MET A 50 18.85 10.46 -61.47
C MET A 50 20.04 10.41 -60.50
N THR A 51 19.91 11.11 -59.38
CA THR A 51 20.46 10.63 -58.10
C THR A 51 19.47 10.96 -56.99
N THR A 52 18.50 10.08 -56.78
CA THR A 52 17.91 9.91 -55.45
C THR A 52 19.02 9.35 -54.55
N PRO A 53 19.57 10.12 -53.59
CA PRO A 53 20.38 9.52 -52.54
C PRO A 53 19.38 8.76 -51.68
N ASP A 54 19.39 7.45 -51.85
CA ASP A 54 18.86 6.47 -50.91
C ASP A 54 17.44 6.78 -50.39
N ALA A 55 16.45 6.14 -51.03
CA ALA A 55 15.19 5.77 -50.38
C ALA A 55 15.38 4.74 -49.23
N GLU A 56 16.61 4.64 -48.71
CA GLU A 56 17.07 4.00 -47.48
C GLU A 56 17.49 5.06 -46.44
N ALA A 57 16.89 6.26 -46.49
CA ALA A 57 16.35 6.85 -45.27
C ALA A 57 15.27 5.92 -44.68
N GLU A 58 15.68 4.70 -44.32
CA GLU A 58 14.99 3.84 -43.38
C GLU A 58 14.61 4.71 -42.17
N LEU A 59 13.53 4.33 -41.52
CA LEU A 59 13.11 4.92 -40.25
C LEU A 59 14.14 4.58 -39.17
N ALA A 60 15.27 5.30 -39.20
CA ALA A 60 16.26 5.39 -38.16
C ALA A 60 15.59 6.09 -36.97
N LEU A 61 14.73 5.36 -36.28
CA LEU A 61 14.28 5.63 -34.92
C LEU A 61 15.51 5.38 -34.03
N PRO A 62 16.30 6.41 -33.68
CA PRO A 62 17.61 6.22 -33.08
C PRO A 62 17.44 6.12 -31.56
N HIS A 63 16.61 5.18 -31.14
CA HIS A 63 16.59 4.65 -29.78
C HIS A 63 15.87 3.30 -29.78
N ASP A 64 16.53 2.27 -29.24
CA ASP A 64 15.87 1.01 -28.93
C ASP A 64 14.96 1.25 -27.69
N LEU A 65 13.72 1.66 -27.94
CA LEU A 65 12.69 1.94 -26.93
C LEU A 65 12.08 0.67 -26.33
N SER A 66 12.68 -0.51 -26.56
CA SER A 66 12.30 -1.70 -25.84
C SER A 66 12.53 -1.50 -24.32
N PRO A 67 11.67 -2.07 -23.45
CA PRO A 67 11.90 -2.02 -22.00
C PRO A 67 13.27 -2.59 -21.58
N TRP A 68 13.84 -3.47 -22.41
CA TRP A 68 15.18 -4.02 -22.27
C TRP A 68 16.28 -3.00 -22.61
N GLY A 69 16.16 -2.29 -23.74
CA GLY A 69 17.06 -1.19 -24.10
C GLY A 69 17.07 -0.07 -23.06
N MET A 70 15.87 0.37 -22.63
CA MET A 70 15.73 1.35 -21.54
C MET A 70 16.37 0.89 -20.23
N PHE A 71 16.19 -0.38 -19.84
CA PHE A 71 16.84 -0.94 -18.66
C PHE A 71 18.38 -0.98 -18.81
N MET A 72 18.91 -1.37 -19.98
CA MET A 72 20.35 -1.42 -20.20
C MET A 72 21.01 -0.04 -20.15
N GLN A 73 20.30 1.00 -20.59
CA GLN A 73 20.79 2.38 -20.58
C GLN A 73 20.64 3.10 -19.23
N ALA A 74 19.84 2.54 -18.30
CA ALA A 74 19.68 3.10 -16.95
C ALA A 74 20.95 3.01 -16.10
N ASP A 75 21.11 3.93 -15.14
CA ASP A 75 22.23 3.92 -14.20
C ASP A 75 22.22 2.67 -13.28
N ILE A 76 23.40 2.29 -12.76
CA ILE A 76 23.56 1.14 -11.87
C ILE A 76 22.68 1.23 -10.61
N VAL A 77 22.48 2.43 -10.05
CA VAL A 77 21.62 2.63 -8.88
C VAL A 77 20.16 2.36 -9.24
N VAL A 78 19.69 2.85 -10.39
CA VAL A 78 18.32 2.63 -10.89
C VAL A 78 18.07 1.14 -11.13
N LYS A 79 19.03 0.44 -11.75
CA LYS A 79 18.99 -1.02 -11.95
C LYS A 79 18.84 -1.78 -10.64
N VAL A 80 19.61 -1.41 -9.60
CA VAL A 80 19.51 -2.00 -8.26
C VAL A 80 18.15 -1.72 -7.62
N VAL A 81 17.61 -0.50 -7.74
CA VAL A 81 16.28 -0.13 -7.24
C VAL A 81 15.19 -0.98 -7.91
N MET A 82 15.21 -1.12 -9.23
CA MET A 82 14.23 -1.93 -9.97
C MET A 82 14.26 -3.41 -9.55
N ILE A 83 15.45 -4.01 -9.48
CA ILE A 83 15.62 -5.41 -9.05
C ILE A 83 15.19 -5.59 -7.58
N GLY A 84 15.51 -4.63 -6.70
CA GLY A 84 15.11 -4.63 -5.31
C GLY A 84 13.59 -4.59 -5.11
N LEU A 85 12.89 -3.78 -5.89
CA LEU A 85 11.41 -3.71 -5.87
C LEU A 85 10.77 -5.01 -6.40
N ILE A 86 11.33 -5.63 -7.45
CA ILE A 86 10.90 -6.94 -7.95
C ILE A 86 11.09 -8.01 -6.86
N PHE A 87 12.25 -8.03 -6.18
CA PHE A 87 12.49 -8.95 -5.07
C PHE A 87 11.53 -8.74 -3.90
N ALA A 88 11.26 -7.48 -3.52
CA ALA A 88 10.28 -7.15 -2.47
C ALA A 88 8.85 -7.62 -2.82
N SER A 89 8.48 -7.62 -4.11
CA SER A 89 7.22 -8.20 -4.60
C SER A 89 7.15 -9.71 -4.37
N PHE A 90 8.21 -10.46 -4.71
CA PHE A 90 8.29 -11.90 -4.45
C PHE A 90 8.22 -12.24 -2.95
N VAL A 91 8.91 -11.47 -2.09
CA VAL A 91 8.84 -11.61 -0.63
C VAL A 91 7.41 -11.38 -0.13
N THR A 92 6.74 -10.32 -0.61
CA THR A 92 5.36 -9.99 -0.26
C THR A 92 4.40 -11.12 -0.64
N TRP A 93 4.49 -11.64 -1.86
CA TRP A 93 3.69 -12.78 -2.32
C TRP A 93 3.92 -14.06 -1.51
N THR A 94 5.17 -14.36 -1.17
CA THR A 94 5.54 -15.54 -0.38
C THR A 94 4.94 -15.48 1.02
N ILE A 95 5.07 -14.34 1.71
CA ILE A 95 4.50 -14.15 3.05
C ILE A 95 2.97 -14.14 3.01
N TRP A 96 2.36 -13.51 1.99
CA TRP A 96 0.91 -13.54 1.79
C TRP A 96 0.40 -14.99 1.67
N PHE A 97 1.03 -15.80 0.82
CA PHE A 97 0.64 -17.20 0.63
C PHE A 97 0.80 -18.02 1.92
N ALA A 98 1.95 -17.88 2.61
CA ALA A 98 2.20 -18.53 3.90
C ALA A 98 1.15 -18.17 4.95
N LYS A 99 0.86 -16.87 5.14
CA LYS A 99 -0.18 -16.41 6.09
C LYS A 99 -1.58 -16.85 5.71
N ARG A 100 -1.91 -16.94 4.41
CA ARG A 100 -3.19 -17.50 3.95
C ARG A 100 -3.34 -18.97 4.32
N MET A 101 -2.28 -19.78 4.19
CA MET A 101 -2.28 -21.17 4.65
C MET A 101 -2.38 -21.30 6.17
N GLU A 102 -1.58 -20.52 6.92
CA GLU A 102 -1.55 -20.49 8.38
C GLU A 102 -2.93 -20.16 8.97
N ILE A 103 -3.53 -19.04 8.54
CA ILE A 103 -4.84 -18.56 8.99
C ILE A 103 -5.95 -19.53 8.58
N SER A 104 -5.88 -20.12 7.37
CA SER A 104 -6.84 -21.14 6.93
C SER A 104 -6.79 -22.39 7.82
N GLY A 105 -5.59 -22.87 8.17
CA GLY A 105 -5.39 -23.97 9.10
C GLY A 105 -5.89 -23.66 10.51
N ALA A 106 -5.54 -22.49 11.05
CA ALA A 106 -6.01 -22.02 12.35
C ALA A 106 -7.56 -21.92 12.40
N ARG A 107 -8.17 -21.30 11.39
CA ARG A 107 -9.63 -21.14 11.28
C ARG A 107 -10.36 -22.49 11.18
N ARG A 108 -9.80 -23.46 10.45
CA ARG A 108 -10.35 -24.83 10.38
C ARG A 108 -10.32 -25.51 11.75
N ARG A 109 -9.20 -25.45 12.47
CA ARG A 109 -9.07 -26.02 13.83
C ARG A 109 -10.02 -25.34 14.83
N ALA A 110 -10.10 -24.02 14.81
CA ALA A 110 -11.02 -23.26 15.65
C ALA A 110 -12.49 -23.61 15.38
N LYS A 111 -12.89 -23.73 14.11
CA LYS A 111 -14.25 -24.15 13.73
C LYS A 111 -14.56 -25.58 14.17
N ALA A 112 -13.60 -26.50 14.09
CA ALA A 112 -13.77 -27.87 14.58
C ALA A 112 -13.96 -27.90 16.11
N ALA A 113 -13.04 -27.27 16.86
CA ALA A 113 -13.13 -27.20 18.31
C ALA A 113 -14.41 -26.50 18.80
N PHE A 114 -14.88 -25.45 18.11
CA PHE A 114 -16.15 -24.78 18.42
C PHE A 114 -17.36 -25.70 18.20
N GLN A 115 -17.39 -26.51 17.13
CA GLN A 115 -18.47 -27.48 16.92
C GLN A 115 -18.51 -28.52 18.04
N THR A 116 -17.36 -29.05 18.46
CA THR A 116 -17.26 -29.97 19.61
C THR A 116 -17.75 -29.32 20.91
N LEU A 117 -17.42 -28.04 21.12
CA LEU A 117 -17.89 -27.27 22.28
C LEU A 117 -19.41 -27.06 22.26
N ALA A 118 -19.98 -26.78 21.07
CA ALA A 118 -21.41 -26.55 20.88
C ALA A 118 -22.26 -27.82 20.93
N SER A 119 -21.66 -29.00 20.70
CA SER A 119 -22.32 -30.30 20.83
C SER A 119 -22.23 -30.91 22.23
N ALA A 120 -21.37 -30.40 23.11
CA ALA A 120 -21.17 -30.94 24.44
C ALA A 120 -22.30 -30.52 25.40
N SER A 121 -22.73 -31.46 26.24
CA SER A 121 -23.77 -31.25 27.26
C SER A 121 -23.23 -30.56 28.53
N SER A 122 -21.91 -30.61 28.76
CA SER A 122 -21.26 -30.04 29.93
C SER A 122 -19.85 -29.51 29.62
N LEU A 123 -19.35 -28.60 30.47
CA LEU A 123 -17.97 -28.10 30.38
C LEU A 123 -16.91 -29.20 30.56
N ASP A 124 -17.20 -30.21 31.39
CA ASP A 124 -16.29 -31.32 31.64
C ASP A 124 -16.12 -32.23 30.40
N GLU A 125 -17.25 -32.63 29.79
CA GLU A 125 -17.30 -33.36 28.51
C GLU A 125 -16.60 -32.58 27.38
N ALA A 126 -16.86 -31.27 27.31
CA ALA A 126 -16.22 -30.36 26.36
C ALA A 126 -14.70 -30.33 26.56
N SER A 127 -14.23 -30.20 27.81
CA SER A 127 -12.80 -30.15 28.15
C SER A 127 -12.09 -31.47 27.83
N THR A 128 -12.72 -32.60 28.13
CA THR A 128 -12.21 -33.96 27.83
C THR A 128 -12.11 -34.18 26.33
N SER A 129 -13.12 -33.78 25.57
CA SER A 129 -13.13 -33.87 24.10
C SER A 129 -12.09 -32.96 23.43
N LEU A 130 -11.77 -31.81 24.04
CA LEU A 130 -10.74 -30.88 23.58
C LEU A 130 -9.33 -31.20 24.12
N ALA A 131 -9.14 -32.16 25.02
CA ALA A 131 -7.86 -32.43 25.70
C ALA A 131 -6.68 -32.74 24.75
N LYS A 132 -6.94 -33.31 23.57
CA LYS A 132 -5.92 -33.58 22.53
C LYS A 132 -5.77 -32.44 21.50
N SER A 133 -6.65 -31.45 21.54
CA SER A 133 -6.71 -30.35 20.58
C SER A 133 -5.89 -29.14 21.04
N LYS A 134 -5.18 -28.50 20.11
CA LYS A 134 -4.36 -27.31 20.37
C LYS A 134 -4.97 -26.08 19.71
N GLY A 135 -4.94 -24.95 20.42
CA GLY A 135 -5.26 -23.63 19.89
C GLY A 135 -6.04 -22.76 20.87
N PRO A 136 -6.40 -21.51 20.50
CA PRO A 136 -7.06 -20.57 21.40
C PRO A 136 -8.36 -21.11 22.01
N VAL A 137 -9.18 -21.82 21.24
CA VAL A 137 -10.44 -22.41 21.72
C VAL A 137 -10.23 -23.41 22.86
N THR A 138 -9.16 -24.20 22.83
CA THR A 138 -8.87 -25.17 23.91
C THR A 138 -8.29 -24.50 25.15
N LEU A 139 -7.52 -23.42 24.97
CA LEU A 139 -7.09 -22.56 26.07
C LEU A 139 -8.27 -21.84 26.75
N LEU A 140 -9.26 -21.36 25.98
CA LEU A 140 -10.47 -20.75 26.52
C LEU A 140 -11.30 -21.75 27.33
N ALA A 141 -11.57 -22.94 26.77
CA ALA A 141 -12.31 -24.00 27.47
C ALA A 141 -11.60 -24.46 28.76
N GLY A 142 -10.27 -24.65 28.70
CA GLY A 142 -9.46 -25.00 29.86
C GLY A 142 -9.42 -23.90 30.92
N ALA A 143 -9.34 -22.62 30.51
CA ALA A 143 -9.37 -21.49 31.43
C ALA A 143 -10.72 -21.36 32.16
N ALA A 144 -11.84 -21.59 31.47
CA ALA A 144 -13.16 -21.62 32.10
C ALA A 144 -13.31 -22.81 33.07
N THR A 145 -12.91 -24.01 32.66
CA THR A 145 -12.99 -25.23 33.49
C THR A 145 -12.14 -25.11 34.75
N GLN A 146 -10.90 -24.61 34.62
CA GLN A 146 -10.02 -24.37 35.76
C GLN A 146 -10.59 -23.33 36.74
N GLU A 147 -11.17 -22.24 36.24
CA GLU A 147 -11.72 -21.18 37.10
C GLU A 147 -13.00 -21.64 37.84
N VAL A 148 -13.85 -22.45 37.18
CA VAL A 148 -15.01 -23.10 37.83
C VAL A 148 -14.55 -24.08 38.92
N GLN A 149 -13.59 -24.96 38.64
CA GLN A 149 -13.05 -25.91 39.62
C GLN A 149 -12.37 -25.20 40.81
N ALA A 150 -11.61 -24.13 40.55
CA ALA A 150 -10.92 -23.36 41.59
C ALA A 150 -11.87 -22.58 42.52
N SER A 151 -13.13 -22.37 42.11
CA SER A 151 -14.09 -21.56 42.85
C SER A 151 -14.91 -22.33 43.91
N GLY A 152 -14.81 -23.66 43.94
CA GLY A 152 -15.45 -24.51 44.97
C GLY A 152 -16.98 -24.58 44.91
N ASP A 153 -17.59 -25.09 45.98
CA ASP A 153 -19.01 -25.47 46.00
C ASP A 153 -20.01 -24.30 46.10
N ASN A 154 -19.58 -23.11 46.53
CA ASN A 154 -20.44 -21.92 46.60
C ASN A 154 -19.76 -20.66 46.05
N PRO A 155 -19.52 -20.57 44.72
CA PRO A 155 -18.92 -19.40 44.11
C PRO A 155 -19.84 -18.19 44.09
N GLU A 156 -19.28 -17.00 44.30
CA GLU A 156 -19.90 -15.77 43.80
C GLU A 156 -19.86 -15.79 42.27
N LYS A 157 -21.00 -16.11 41.65
CA LYS A 157 -21.12 -16.36 40.21
C LYS A 157 -20.62 -15.20 39.35
N GLU A 158 -20.76 -13.96 39.81
CA GLU A 158 -20.32 -12.78 39.06
C GLU A 158 -18.79 -12.66 39.06
N GLY A 159 -18.15 -12.76 40.23
CA GLY A 159 -16.70 -12.79 40.33
C GLY A 159 -16.05 -13.94 39.54
N VAL A 160 -16.71 -15.11 39.41
CA VAL A 160 -16.24 -16.19 38.51
C VAL A 160 -16.28 -15.75 37.05
N LYS A 161 -17.40 -15.17 36.58
CA LYS A 161 -17.52 -14.69 35.20
C LYS A 161 -16.50 -13.60 34.88
N GLU A 162 -16.28 -12.64 35.78
CA GLU A 162 -15.29 -11.57 35.60
C GLU A 162 -13.88 -12.14 35.41
N ARG A 163 -13.48 -13.11 36.25
CA ARG A 163 -12.16 -13.74 36.14
C ARG A 163 -12.03 -14.59 34.88
N ILE A 164 -13.09 -15.28 34.44
CA ILE A 164 -13.13 -15.97 33.14
C ILE A 164 -13.00 -14.96 31.99
N ALA A 165 -13.76 -13.86 32.00
CA ALA A 165 -13.73 -12.84 30.96
C ALA A 165 -12.34 -12.19 30.83
N TRP A 166 -11.70 -11.85 31.95
CA TRP A 166 -10.33 -11.32 31.96
C TRP A 166 -9.31 -12.32 31.39
N ARG A 167 -9.41 -13.61 31.78
CA ARG A 167 -8.59 -14.68 31.19
C ARG A 167 -8.83 -14.82 29.68
N PHE A 168 -10.07 -14.70 29.23
CA PHE A 168 -10.45 -14.79 27.82
C PHE A 168 -9.82 -13.65 27.00
N GLN A 169 -9.95 -12.39 27.46
CA GLN A 169 -9.31 -11.23 26.84
C GLN A 169 -7.79 -11.41 26.70
N ARG A 170 -7.13 -11.99 27.72
CA ARG A 170 -5.68 -12.27 27.67
C ARG A 170 -5.32 -13.36 26.65
N ILE A 171 -6.12 -14.42 26.54
CA ILE A 171 -5.94 -15.49 25.54
C ILE A 171 -6.17 -14.97 24.12
N GLU A 172 -7.23 -14.16 23.92
CA GLU A 172 -7.53 -13.52 22.65
C GLU A 172 -6.42 -12.55 22.21
N ALA A 173 -5.95 -11.68 23.10
CA ALA A 173 -4.85 -10.76 22.82
C ALA A 173 -3.53 -11.50 22.48
N ASN A 174 -3.27 -12.66 23.09
CA ASN A 174 -2.14 -13.52 22.71
C ASN A 174 -2.33 -14.11 21.30
N ALA A 175 -3.50 -14.67 21.01
CA ALA A 175 -3.81 -15.26 19.70
C ALA A 175 -3.76 -14.20 18.57
N ALA A 176 -4.24 -12.99 18.83
CA ALA A 176 -4.17 -11.87 17.89
C ALA A 176 -2.71 -11.46 17.59
N ARG A 177 -1.84 -11.40 18.62
CA ARG A 177 -0.40 -11.16 18.44
C ARG A 177 0.29 -12.27 17.64
N GLU A 178 -0.03 -13.53 17.90
CA GLU A 178 0.53 -14.68 17.19
C GLU A 178 0.14 -14.68 15.70
N ILE A 179 -1.16 -14.47 15.40
CA ILE A 179 -1.66 -14.35 14.02
C ILE A 179 -1.04 -13.14 13.31
N GLY A 180 -0.86 -12.02 14.00
CA GLY A 180 -0.22 -10.81 13.49
C GLY A 180 1.31 -10.90 13.32
N ALA A 181 1.98 -11.92 13.89
CA ALA A 181 3.42 -12.06 13.77
C ALA A 181 3.85 -12.18 12.30
N GLY A 182 4.86 -11.40 11.88
CA GLY A 182 5.38 -11.39 10.51
C GLY A 182 4.65 -10.47 9.52
N THR A 183 3.45 -9.95 9.83
CA THR A 183 2.79 -8.97 8.93
C THR A 183 3.47 -7.60 8.93
N GLY A 184 4.25 -7.29 9.97
CA GLY A 184 5.04 -6.06 10.07
C GLY A 184 6.01 -5.85 8.90
N VAL A 185 6.56 -6.93 8.32
CA VAL A 185 7.44 -6.84 7.13
C VAL A 185 6.67 -6.30 5.92
N LEU A 186 5.41 -6.70 5.74
CA LEU A 186 4.55 -6.18 4.67
C LEU A 186 4.19 -4.71 4.91
N ALA A 187 3.96 -4.33 6.17
CA ALA A 187 3.71 -2.94 6.53
C ALA A 187 4.94 -2.06 6.22
N THR A 188 6.16 -2.52 6.55
CA THR A 188 7.40 -1.82 6.19
C THR A 188 7.58 -1.73 4.68
N ILE A 189 7.50 -2.84 3.94
CA ILE A 189 7.65 -2.85 2.48
C ILE A 189 6.63 -1.93 1.80
N GLY A 190 5.35 -2.03 2.20
CA GLY A 190 4.28 -1.18 1.66
C GLY A 190 4.47 0.31 1.95
N ALA A 191 5.04 0.65 3.11
CA ALA A 191 5.33 2.03 3.48
C ALA A 191 6.60 2.60 2.80
N THR A 192 7.65 1.79 2.60
CA THR A 192 8.94 2.27 2.07
C THR A 192 9.07 2.16 0.56
N ALA A 193 8.38 1.22 -0.09
CA ALA A 193 8.49 1.00 -1.55
C ALA A 193 8.21 2.26 -2.41
N PRO A 194 7.23 3.14 -2.10
CA PRO A 194 7.00 4.37 -2.86
C PRO A 194 8.21 5.32 -2.81
N PHE A 195 8.86 5.45 -1.65
CA PHE A 195 10.04 6.30 -1.48
C PHE A 195 11.27 5.72 -2.16
N VAL A 196 11.43 4.38 -2.16
CA VAL A 196 12.50 3.68 -2.88
C VAL A 196 12.33 3.84 -4.40
N GLY A 197 11.10 3.75 -4.92
CA GLY A 197 10.80 4.04 -6.32
C GLY A 197 11.06 5.50 -6.69
N LEU A 198 10.59 6.45 -5.86
CA LEU A 198 10.81 7.89 -6.06
C LEU A 198 12.31 8.23 -6.07
N PHE A 199 13.09 7.66 -5.15
CA PHE A 199 14.55 7.80 -5.13
C PHE A 199 15.19 7.35 -6.45
N GLY A 200 14.76 6.21 -7.00
CA GLY A 200 15.22 5.74 -8.32
C GLY A 200 14.91 6.73 -9.44
N THR A 201 13.73 7.39 -9.41
CA THR A 201 13.40 8.42 -10.42
C THR A 201 14.17 9.72 -10.22
N VAL A 202 14.40 10.17 -8.98
CA VAL A 202 15.14 11.41 -8.67
C VAL A 202 16.64 11.26 -8.96
N TRP A 203 17.20 10.05 -8.86
CA TRP A 203 18.59 9.77 -9.24
C TRP A 203 18.77 9.61 -10.77
N GLY A 204 17.71 9.25 -11.49
CA GLY A 204 17.75 9.00 -12.93
C GLY A 204 17.48 10.22 -13.82
N ILE A 205 17.12 11.37 -13.23
CA ILE A 205 16.92 12.67 -13.89
C ILE A 205 18.18 13.52 -13.72
#